data_AF-A0A3N5VXX9-F1
#
_entry.id   AF-A0A3N5VXX9-F1
#
_cell.length_a   1.000
_cell.length_b   1.000
_cell.length_c   1.000
_cell.angle_alpha   90.00
_cell.angle_beta   90.00
_cell.angle_gamma   90.00
#
_symmetry.space_group_name_H-M   'P 1'
#
loop_
_entity.id
_entity.type
_entity.pdbx_description
1 polymer ?
#
loop_
_entity_poly.entity_id
_entity_poly.type
_entity_poly.pdbx_seq_one_letter_code
_entity_poly.pdbx_strand_id
1 'polypeptide(L)'
;MYPFLQKDHEVFERWTPIAAGLRPPTEDENKLMAAVKQALEAGLYYETAVQKHVKEHADFIPPEAWQIRGATEGGVMGYECYHARRAMDAFAERAENEEAVKAYCVGQKIGTLYINGKRTNALNITSIEGTTVIMLGKSGSSTVQVTIAARAIKTAKERAIARGWRKAQP
;
A
#
# COMPACT_ATOMS: atom_id res chain seq x y z
N MET A 1 -25.47 -12.35 -0.79
CA MET A 1 -25.01 -12.96 0.46
C MET A 1 -23.51 -13.11 0.33
N TYR A 2 -22.72 -12.62 1.30
CA TYR A 2 -21.26 -12.60 1.17
C TYR A 2 -20.70 -14.03 0.98
N PRO A 3 -19.92 -14.31 -0.08
CA PRO A 3 -19.31 -15.62 -0.27
C PRO A 3 -18.12 -15.73 0.68
N PHE A 4 -18.34 -16.36 1.84
CA PHE A 4 -17.30 -16.58 2.84
C PHE A 4 -16.52 -17.86 2.51
N LEU A 5 -15.20 -17.74 2.60
CA LEU A 5 -14.28 -18.83 2.32
C LEU A 5 -14.14 -19.76 3.51
N GLN A 6 -13.56 -20.94 3.30
CA GLN A 6 -13.43 -21.95 4.35
C GLN A 6 -12.01 -21.99 4.92
N LYS A 7 -11.03 -21.45 4.19
CA LYS A 7 -9.61 -21.55 4.55
C LYS A 7 -8.86 -20.25 4.30
N ASP A 8 -7.89 -19.97 5.15
CA ASP A 8 -7.06 -18.76 5.07
C ASP A 8 -6.34 -18.61 3.71
N HIS A 9 -5.85 -19.71 3.12
CA HIS A 9 -5.16 -19.63 1.83
C HIS A 9 -6.07 -19.12 0.70
N GLU A 10 -7.36 -19.47 0.72
CA GLU A 10 -8.34 -19.01 -0.26
C GLU A 10 -8.54 -17.49 -0.11
N VAL A 11 -8.57 -16.98 1.14
CA VAL A 11 -8.67 -15.54 1.42
C VAL A 11 -7.45 -14.82 0.84
N PHE A 12 -6.26 -15.36 1.10
CA PHE A 12 -5.04 -14.81 0.55
C PHE A 12 -5.06 -14.76 -0.98
N GLU A 13 -5.44 -15.85 -1.64
CA GLU A 13 -5.53 -15.91 -3.10
C GLU A 13 -6.58 -14.96 -3.68
N ARG A 14 -7.70 -14.76 -2.98
CA ARG A 14 -8.78 -13.86 -3.38
C ARG A 14 -8.38 -12.39 -3.33
N TRP A 15 -7.73 -11.98 -2.23
CA TRP A 15 -7.41 -10.58 -1.96
C TRP A 15 -6.08 -10.12 -2.56
N THR A 16 -5.11 -11.01 -2.75
CA THR A 16 -3.79 -10.65 -3.30
C THR A 16 -3.88 -9.96 -4.66
N PRO A 17 -4.66 -10.44 -5.65
CA PRO A 17 -4.83 -9.75 -6.93
C PRO A 17 -5.49 -8.37 -6.80
N ILE A 18 -6.40 -8.19 -5.83
CA ILE A 18 -7.06 -6.90 -5.55
C ILE A 18 -6.04 -5.90 -5.00
N ALA A 19 -5.31 -6.31 -3.96
CA ALA A 19 -4.26 -5.49 -3.35
C ALA A 19 -3.16 -5.17 -4.39
N ALA A 20 -2.82 -6.11 -5.27
CA ALA A 20 -1.89 -5.90 -6.38
C ALA A 20 -2.47 -5.05 -7.53
N GLY A 21 -3.79 -4.83 -7.58
CA GLY A 21 -4.45 -4.04 -8.62
C GLY A 21 -4.60 -4.78 -9.95
N LEU A 22 -4.42 -6.10 -9.92
CA LEU A 22 -4.59 -7.00 -11.05
C LEU A 22 -6.07 -7.33 -11.30
N ARG A 23 -6.94 -7.08 -10.32
CA ARG A 23 -8.38 -7.29 -10.42
C ARG A 23 -9.15 -6.22 -9.62
N PRO A 24 -10.24 -5.65 -10.13
CA PRO A 24 -11.11 -4.79 -9.34
C PRO A 24 -11.87 -5.61 -8.27
N PRO A 25 -12.16 -5.04 -7.08
CA PRO A 25 -12.99 -5.70 -6.10
C PRO A 25 -14.42 -5.94 -6.63
N THR A 26 -15.03 -7.06 -6.26
CA THR A 26 -16.45 -7.34 -6.52
C THR A 26 -17.36 -6.50 -5.63
N GLU A 27 -18.68 -6.53 -5.87
CA GLU A 27 -19.64 -5.80 -5.04
C GLU A 27 -19.56 -6.21 -3.55
N ASP A 28 -19.47 -7.51 -3.28
CA ASP A 28 -19.36 -8.04 -1.92
C ASP A 28 -18.04 -7.64 -1.25
N GLU A 29 -16.92 -7.67 -1.99
CA GLU A 29 -15.62 -7.23 -1.48
C GLU A 29 -15.63 -5.74 -1.17
N ASN A 30 -16.26 -4.92 -2.01
CA ASN A 30 -16.45 -3.49 -1.75
C ASN A 30 -17.30 -3.25 -0.49
N LYS A 31 -18.35 -4.05 -0.24
CA LYS A 31 -19.14 -3.97 0.99
C LYS A 31 -18.29 -4.29 2.23
N LEU A 32 -17.43 -5.30 2.16
CA LEU A 32 -16.51 -5.60 3.27
C LEU A 32 -15.50 -4.47 3.49
N MET A 33 -14.90 -3.95 2.42
CA MET A 33 -13.98 -2.80 2.52
C MET A 33 -14.68 -1.57 3.12
N ALA A 34 -15.95 -1.33 2.77
CA ALA A 34 -16.74 -0.24 3.34
C ALA A 34 -17.02 -0.45 4.84
N ALA A 35 -17.37 -1.66 5.26
CA ALA A 35 -17.58 -1.98 6.68
C ALA A 35 -16.28 -1.82 7.50
N VAL A 36 -15.15 -2.28 6.97
CA VAL A 36 -13.82 -2.06 7.57
C VAL A 36 -13.50 -0.57 7.64
N LYS A 37 -13.79 0.20 6.58
CA LYS A 37 -13.60 1.64 6.56
C LYS A 37 -14.39 2.35 7.67
N GLN A 38 -15.65 1.99 7.87
CA GLN A 38 -16.49 2.55 8.94
C GLN A 38 -15.89 2.28 10.33
N ALA A 39 -15.35 1.09 10.56
CA ALA A 39 -14.66 0.77 11.81
C ALA A 39 -13.43 1.68 12.04
N LEU A 40 -12.63 1.91 10.98
CA LEU A 40 -11.47 2.80 11.05
C LEU A 40 -11.88 4.27 11.28
N GLU A 41 -12.96 4.73 10.63
CA GLU A 41 -13.53 6.07 10.81
C GLU A 41 -14.08 6.29 12.23
N ALA A 42 -14.56 5.22 12.88
CA ALA A 42 -14.94 5.23 14.29
C ALA A 42 -13.73 5.25 15.26
N GLY A 43 -12.49 5.33 14.75
CA GLY A 43 -11.27 5.38 15.55
C GLY A 43 -10.82 4.03 16.08
N LEU A 44 -11.29 2.92 15.51
CA LEU A 44 -10.87 1.57 15.89
C LEU A 44 -9.61 1.18 15.10
N TYR A 45 -8.50 0.98 15.81
CA TYR A 45 -7.22 0.65 15.15
C TYR A 45 -6.79 -0.81 15.34
N TYR A 46 -7.22 -1.43 16.44
CA TYR A 46 -6.90 -2.81 16.77
C TYR A 46 -7.74 -3.78 15.98
N GLU A 47 -7.11 -4.86 15.50
CA GLU A 47 -7.74 -5.84 14.62
C GLU A 47 -8.99 -6.47 15.25
N THR A 48 -8.91 -6.86 16.52
CA THR A 48 -10.05 -7.42 17.26
C THR A 48 -11.22 -6.43 17.39
N ALA A 49 -10.95 -5.14 17.57
CA ALA A 49 -11.98 -4.10 17.64
C ALA A 49 -12.63 -3.85 16.28
N VAL A 50 -11.83 -3.83 15.21
CA VAL A 50 -12.33 -3.72 13.83
C VAL A 50 -13.19 -4.93 13.50
N GLN A 51 -12.72 -6.15 13.77
CA GLN A 51 -13.48 -7.38 13.54
C GLN A 51 -14.81 -7.39 14.30
N LYS A 52 -14.80 -6.98 15.58
CA LYS A 52 -16.01 -6.85 16.38
C LYS A 52 -17.01 -5.86 15.75
N HIS A 53 -16.53 -4.69 15.34
CA HIS A 53 -17.38 -3.69 14.70
C HIS A 53 -17.97 -4.20 13.39
N VAL A 54 -17.16 -4.82 12.53
CA VAL A 54 -17.65 -5.41 11.27
C VAL A 54 -18.69 -6.49 11.57
N LYS A 55 -18.47 -7.36 12.57
CA LYS A 55 -19.42 -8.39 12.96
C LYS A 55 -20.76 -7.82 13.44
N GLU A 56 -20.76 -6.69 14.12
CA GLU A 56 -21.97 -6.06 14.67
C GLU A 56 -22.75 -5.24 13.63
N HIS A 57 -22.06 -4.68 12.62
CA HIS A 57 -22.65 -3.73 11.68
C HIS A 57 -22.77 -4.23 10.23
N ALA A 58 -22.10 -5.32 9.85
CA ALA A 58 -22.17 -5.89 8.51
C ALA A 58 -23.20 -7.03 8.42
N ASP A 59 -24.48 -6.65 8.31
CA ASP A 59 -25.64 -7.55 8.19
C ASP A 59 -25.62 -8.46 6.94
N PHE A 60 -24.91 -8.07 5.88
CA PHE A 60 -24.71 -8.89 4.68
C PHE A 60 -23.77 -10.09 4.89
N ILE A 61 -23.07 -10.16 6.01
CA ILE A 61 -22.19 -11.27 6.40
C ILE A 61 -22.97 -12.21 7.33
N PRO A 62 -23.22 -13.46 6.91
CA PRO A 62 -23.99 -14.40 7.72
C PRO A 62 -23.22 -14.78 9.01
N PRO A 63 -23.91 -14.99 10.16
CA PRO A 63 -23.27 -15.30 11.44
C PRO A 63 -22.35 -16.54 11.40
N GLU A 64 -22.66 -17.50 10.54
CA GLU A 64 -21.90 -18.73 10.34
C GLU A 64 -20.49 -18.47 9.81
N ALA A 65 -20.30 -17.41 9.02
CA ALA A 65 -18.99 -17.03 8.49
C ALA A 65 -17.99 -16.76 9.63
N TRP A 66 -18.45 -16.16 10.74
CA TRP A 66 -17.64 -15.87 11.92
C TRP A 66 -17.29 -17.09 12.77
N GLN A 67 -17.89 -18.25 12.49
CA GLN A 67 -17.61 -19.50 13.20
C GLN A 67 -16.50 -20.32 12.50
N ILE A 68 -16.11 -19.94 11.28
CA ILE A 68 -15.11 -20.66 10.50
C ILE A 68 -13.74 -20.41 11.11
N ARG A 69 -13.15 -21.48 11.64
CA ARG A 69 -11.82 -21.45 12.21
C ARG A 69 -10.76 -21.29 11.11
N GLY A 70 -9.81 -20.40 11.37
CA GLY A 70 -8.61 -20.21 10.56
C GLY A 70 -7.36 -20.45 11.40
N ALA A 71 -6.19 -20.28 10.80
CA ALA A 71 -4.91 -20.29 11.52
C ALA A 71 -4.64 -18.94 12.21
N THR A 72 -5.41 -17.91 11.88
CA THR A 72 -5.28 -16.52 12.32
C THR A 72 -6.28 -16.14 13.42
N GLU A 73 -5.97 -15.09 14.18
CA GLU A 73 -6.85 -14.54 15.21
C GLU A 73 -8.12 -13.95 14.56
N GLY A 74 -9.29 -14.42 15.01
CA GLY A 74 -10.58 -14.08 14.36
C GLY A 74 -10.99 -15.03 13.22
N GLY A 75 -10.21 -16.07 12.96
CA GLY A 75 -10.50 -17.08 11.95
C GLY A 75 -10.52 -16.51 10.52
N VAL A 76 -11.23 -17.20 9.63
CA VAL A 76 -11.22 -16.85 8.19
C VAL A 76 -11.79 -15.44 7.95
N MET A 77 -12.85 -15.06 8.67
CA MET A 77 -13.42 -13.71 8.57
C MET A 77 -12.52 -12.63 9.18
N GLY A 78 -11.76 -12.94 10.23
CA GLY A 78 -10.71 -12.05 10.72
C GLY A 78 -9.69 -11.76 9.62
N TYR A 79 -9.27 -12.80 8.91
CA TYR A 79 -8.31 -12.69 7.82
C TYR A 79 -8.87 -11.94 6.59
N GLU A 80 -10.16 -12.12 6.28
CA GLU A 80 -10.87 -11.32 5.27
C GLU A 80 -10.85 -9.83 5.64
N CYS A 81 -11.15 -9.46 6.90
CA CYS A 81 -11.10 -8.08 7.36
C CYS A 81 -9.68 -7.48 7.28
N TYR A 82 -8.67 -8.26 7.67
CA TYR A 82 -7.27 -7.87 7.57
C TYR A 82 -6.88 -7.57 6.10
N HIS A 83 -7.21 -8.47 5.18
CA HIS A 83 -6.88 -8.29 3.76
C HIS A 83 -7.68 -7.19 3.08
N ALA A 84 -8.95 -6.99 3.46
CA ALA A 84 -9.75 -5.86 3.01
C ALA A 84 -9.09 -4.53 3.37
N ARG A 85 -8.62 -4.37 4.62
CA ARG A 85 -7.84 -3.20 5.05
C ARG A 85 -6.56 -3.03 4.23
N ARG A 86 -5.78 -4.11 4.07
CA ARG A 86 -4.54 -4.10 3.27
C ARG A 86 -4.78 -3.67 1.82
N ALA A 87 -5.88 -4.10 1.22
CA ALA A 87 -6.26 -3.70 -0.13
C ALA A 87 -6.64 -2.20 -0.20
N MET A 88 -7.36 -1.68 0.80
CA MET A 88 -7.65 -0.24 0.91
C MET A 88 -6.36 0.58 1.00
N ASP A 89 -5.43 0.18 1.86
CA ASP A 89 -4.14 0.85 2.03
C ASP A 89 -3.35 0.84 0.72
N ALA A 90 -3.38 -0.28 -0.02
CA ALA A 90 -2.74 -0.40 -1.32
C ALA A 90 -3.39 0.49 -2.39
N PHE A 91 -4.73 0.65 -2.38
CA PHE A 91 -5.43 1.59 -3.26
C PHE A 91 -5.05 3.04 -2.95
N ALA A 92 -5.03 3.42 -1.67
CA ALA A 92 -4.60 4.75 -1.25
C ALA A 92 -3.14 5.02 -1.65
N GLU A 93 -2.24 4.07 -1.41
CA GLU A 93 -0.84 4.17 -1.82
C GLU A 93 -0.67 4.32 -3.34
N ARG A 94 -1.47 3.58 -4.14
CA ARG A 94 -1.45 3.73 -5.60
C ARG A 94 -1.90 5.11 -6.03
N ALA A 95 -3.04 5.59 -5.51
CA ALA A 95 -3.56 6.91 -5.84
C ALA A 95 -2.55 8.03 -5.47
N GLU A 96 -1.92 7.93 -4.30
CA GLU A 96 -0.84 8.83 -3.90
C GLU A 96 0.36 8.77 -4.87
N ASN A 97 0.74 7.58 -5.32
CA ASN A 97 1.83 7.43 -6.27
C ASN A 97 1.48 7.97 -7.65
N GLU A 98 0.27 7.74 -8.15
CA GLU A 98 -0.22 8.29 -9.41
C GLU A 98 -0.22 9.81 -9.40
N GLU A 99 -0.64 10.42 -8.29
CA GLU A 99 -0.57 11.86 -8.13
C GLU A 99 0.89 12.35 -8.02
N ALA A 100 1.73 11.65 -7.25
CA ALA A 100 3.13 12.01 -7.09
C ALA A 100 3.92 11.90 -8.42
N VAL A 101 3.59 10.94 -9.30
CA VAL A 101 4.23 10.80 -10.62
C VAL A 101 4.06 12.05 -11.47
N LYS A 102 2.91 12.75 -11.38
CA LYS A 102 2.65 13.97 -12.17
C LYS A 102 3.65 15.09 -11.92
N ALA A 103 4.33 15.08 -10.77
CA ALA A 103 5.38 16.04 -10.43
C ALA A 103 6.74 15.75 -11.11
N TYR A 104 6.84 14.65 -11.86
CA TYR A 104 8.09 14.15 -12.43
C TYR A 104 8.03 14.03 -13.95
N CYS A 105 9.14 14.37 -14.62
CA CYS A 105 9.28 14.20 -16.07
C CYS A 105 10.62 13.54 -16.43
N VAL A 106 10.64 12.82 -17.56
CA VAL A 106 11.86 12.21 -18.09
C VAL A 106 12.88 13.32 -18.41
N GLY A 107 14.14 13.11 -18.03
CA GLY A 107 15.22 14.10 -18.14
C GLY A 107 15.34 15.05 -16.94
N GLN A 108 14.40 15.04 -16.01
CA GLN A 108 14.47 15.88 -14.81
C GLN A 108 15.65 15.48 -13.91
N LYS A 109 16.40 16.49 -13.49
CA LYS A 109 17.48 16.34 -12.50
C LYS A 109 16.89 16.35 -11.09
N ILE A 110 16.98 15.23 -10.39
CA ILE A 110 16.54 15.12 -8.99
C ILE A 110 17.66 15.53 -8.04
N GLY A 111 18.92 15.26 -8.38
CA GLY A 111 20.08 15.59 -7.55
C GLY A 111 20.45 14.46 -6.58
N THR A 112 20.61 14.77 -5.28
CA THR A 112 21.03 13.80 -4.26
C THR A 112 19.84 13.23 -3.49
N LEU A 113 19.79 11.90 -3.34
CA LEU A 113 18.81 11.16 -2.55
C LEU A 113 19.49 10.18 -1.58
N TYR A 114 18.78 9.83 -0.50
CA TYR A 114 19.10 8.70 0.38
C TYR A 114 18.34 7.45 -0.09
N ILE A 115 19.06 6.44 -0.56
CA ILE A 115 18.46 5.21 -1.11
C ILE A 115 19.20 4.01 -0.55
N ASN A 116 18.47 3.04 0.02
CA ASN A 116 19.03 1.80 0.58
C ASN A 116 20.25 2.01 1.51
N GLY A 117 20.19 3.00 2.41
CA GLY A 117 21.31 3.29 3.31
C GLY A 117 22.43 4.13 2.70
N LYS A 118 22.42 4.35 1.39
CA LYS A 118 23.52 4.97 0.65
C LYS A 118 23.13 6.34 0.10
N ARG A 119 24.15 7.18 -0.04
CA ARG A 119 24.05 8.47 -0.72
C ARG A 119 24.16 8.24 -2.22
N THR A 120 23.10 8.60 -2.95
CA THR A 120 23.09 8.54 -4.41
C THR A 120 23.01 9.96 -4.96
N ASN A 121 23.98 10.35 -5.78
CA ASN A 121 24.15 11.69 -6.33
C ASN A 121 23.83 11.74 -7.82
N ALA A 122 23.61 12.96 -8.32
CA ALA A 122 23.41 13.25 -9.74
C ALA A 122 22.33 12.37 -10.40
N LEU A 123 21.26 12.08 -9.66
CA LEU A 123 20.14 11.29 -10.17
C LEU A 123 19.35 12.10 -11.20
N ASN A 124 19.19 11.51 -12.37
CA ASN A 124 18.35 12.01 -13.46
C ASN A 124 17.29 10.95 -13.78
N ILE A 125 16.06 11.38 -14.03
CA ILE A 125 14.97 10.48 -14.43
C ILE A 125 15.21 10.02 -15.86
N THR A 126 15.32 8.71 -16.07
CA THR A 126 15.53 8.11 -17.40
C THR A 126 14.25 7.52 -17.96
N SER A 127 13.35 7.02 -17.12
CA SER A 127 12.06 6.47 -17.53
C SER A 127 11.04 6.61 -16.39
N ILE A 128 9.76 6.60 -16.75
CA ILE A 128 8.63 6.55 -15.82
C ILE A 128 7.73 5.40 -16.30
N GLU A 129 7.55 4.40 -15.46
CA GLU A 129 6.77 3.19 -15.74
C GLU A 129 5.61 3.10 -14.75
N GLY A 130 4.41 3.48 -15.20
CA GLY A 130 3.23 3.59 -14.36
C GLY A 130 3.46 4.55 -13.20
N THR A 131 3.49 4.01 -11.97
CA THR A 131 3.70 4.74 -10.71
C THR A 131 5.16 4.77 -10.24
N THR A 132 6.05 4.15 -11.01
CA THR A 132 7.47 4.00 -10.67
C THR A 132 8.35 4.89 -11.53
N VAL A 133 9.37 5.46 -10.91
CA VAL A 133 10.35 6.34 -11.55
C VAL A 133 11.69 5.60 -11.58
N ILE A 134 12.26 5.52 -12.77
CA ILE A 134 13.58 4.95 -13.00
C ILE A 134 14.56 6.11 -13.16
N MET A 135 15.61 6.09 -12.34
CA MET A 135 16.65 7.11 -12.33
C MET A 135 18.02 6.49 -12.51
N LEU A 136 18.91 7.25 -13.14
CA LEU A 136 20.32 6.91 -13.26
C LEU A 136 21.15 7.96 -12.53
N GLY A 137 22.09 7.51 -11.70
CA GLY A 137 22.95 8.39 -10.90
C GLY A 137 24.21 7.67 -10.44
N LYS A 138 24.87 8.21 -9.42
CA LYS A 138 26.12 7.66 -8.86
C LYS A 138 25.98 7.33 -7.38
N SER A 139 26.42 6.14 -7.00
CA SER A 139 26.62 5.74 -5.61
C SER A 139 28.11 5.45 -5.41
N GLY A 140 28.85 6.42 -4.87
CA GLY A 140 30.31 6.38 -4.86
C GLY A 140 30.89 6.54 -6.27
N SER A 141 31.80 5.65 -6.66
CA SER A 141 32.42 5.62 -8.00
C SER A 141 31.54 4.95 -9.07
N SER A 142 30.53 4.19 -8.66
CA SER A 142 29.72 3.39 -9.57
C SER A 142 28.47 4.14 -10.04
N THR A 143 28.16 4.01 -11.33
CA THR A 143 26.85 4.36 -11.89
C THR A 143 25.83 3.33 -11.44
N VAL A 144 24.68 3.79 -10.94
CA VAL A 144 23.59 2.93 -10.48
C VAL A 144 22.28 3.36 -11.13
N GLN A 145 21.50 2.37 -11.54
CA GLN A 145 20.09 2.54 -11.89
C GLN A 145 19.25 2.25 -10.65
N VAL A 146 18.28 3.12 -10.39
CA VAL A 146 17.39 3.03 -9.24
C VAL A 146 15.96 3.10 -9.71
N THR A 147 15.17 2.11 -9.33
CA THR A 147 13.71 2.09 -9.51
C THR A 147 13.06 2.37 -8.16
N ILE A 148 12.21 3.39 -8.09
CA ILE A 148 11.54 3.80 -6.85
C ILE A 148 10.12 4.28 -7.15
N ALA A 149 9.18 4.01 -6.24
CA ALA A 149 7.84 4.59 -6.31
C ALA A 149 7.90 6.12 -6.19
N ALA A 150 7.08 6.84 -6.95
CA ALA A 150 7.15 8.30 -7.02
C ALA A 150 6.96 8.99 -5.66
N ARG A 151 6.08 8.48 -4.80
CA ARG A 151 5.88 9.02 -3.44
C ARG A 151 7.15 8.95 -2.60
N ALA A 152 7.89 7.85 -2.73
CA ALA A 152 9.07 7.58 -1.92
C ALA A 152 10.26 8.50 -2.26
N ILE A 153 10.24 9.18 -3.41
CA ILE A 153 11.23 10.21 -3.77
C ILE A 153 11.17 11.38 -2.77
N LYS A 154 9.98 11.80 -2.33
CA LYS A 154 9.83 12.89 -1.35
C LYS A 154 10.51 12.53 -0.03
N THR A 155 10.18 11.37 0.52
CA THR A 155 10.81 10.86 1.75
C THR A 155 12.32 10.66 1.59
N ALA A 156 12.79 10.20 0.42
CA ALA A 156 14.22 10.07 0.13
C ALA A 156 14.95 11.43 0.08
N LYS A 157 14.28 12.49 -0.39
CA LYS A 157 14.79 13.87 -0.33
C LYS A 157 14.87 14.37 1.11
N GLU A 158 13.80 14.21 1.88
CA GLU A 158 13.74 14.61 3.30
C GLU A 158 14.83 13.92 4.13
N ARG A 159 15.02 12.61 3.95
CA ARG A 159 16.10 11.86 4.61
C ARG A 159 17.50 12.32 4.19
N ALA A 160 17.68 12.77 2.95
CA ALA A 160 18.94 13.34 2.51
C ALA A 160 19.19 14.73 3.12
N ILE A 161 18.14 15.54 3.31
CA ILE A 161 18.21 16.83 4.01
C ILE A 161 18.54 16.63 5.49
N ALA A 162 17.83 15.73 6.17
CA ALA A 162 18.06 15.41 7.58
C ALA A 162 19.50 14.94 7.87
N ARG A 163 20.16 14.33 6.88
CA ARG A 163 21.57 13.94 6.95
C ARG A 163 22.56 15.01 6.48
N GLY A 164 22.09 16.19 6.09
CA GLY A 164 22.91 17.29 5.56
C GLY A 164 23.49 17.04 4.16
N TRP A 165 23.02 16.01 3.44
CA TRP A 165 23.53 15.67 2.10
C TRP A 165 22.88 16.48 0.98
N ARG A 166 21.78 17.17 1.30
CA ARG A 166 21.01 18.01 0.41
C ARG A 166 20.60 19.26 1.18
N LYS A 167 20.65 20.43 0.53
CA LYS A 167 20.05 21.65 1.09
C LYS A 167 18.53 21.53 1.03
N ALA A 168 17.84 21.96 2.08
CA ALA A 168 16.40 22.20 1.99
C ALA A 168 16.17 23.23 0.88
N GLN A 169 15.28 22.93 -0.07
CA GLN A 169 14.77 24.00 -0.93
C GLN A 169 13.80 24.83 -0.07
N PRO A 170 13.89 26.18 -0.12
CA PRO A 170 12.96 27.06 0.57
C PRO A 170 11.54 26.90 0.03
#